data_AF-A0A6P0SZU8-F1
#
_entry.id   AF-A0A6P0SZU8-F1
#
_cell.length_a   1.000
_cell.length_b   1.000
_cell.length_c   1.000
_cell.angle_alpha   90.00
_cell.angle_beta   90.00
_cell.angle_gamma   90.00
#
_symmetry.space_group_name_H-M   'P 1'
#
loop_
_entity.id
_entity.type
_entity.pdbx_description
1 polymer ?
#
loop_
_entity_poly.entity_id
_entity_poly.type
_entity_poly.pdbx_seq_one_letter_code
_entity_poly.pdbx_strand_id
1 'polypeptide(L)'
;YLTVQIDDCQHIMLDPEFLQYLNHSCAPNVFFAVSDRVLRAMTKIKIGEELTFFYPSTEWSMDRGFDCICQSKDCLGTIRGAAYLPLNILTKYQLAEHIQQRLVKRP
;
A
#
# COMPACT_ATOMS: atom_id res chain seq x y z
N TYR A 1 9.08 -5.90 -3.35
CA TYR A 1 8.16 -7.00 -3.00
C TYR A 1 7.54 -7.48 -4.29
N LEU A 2 7.50 -8.79 -4.56
CA LEU A 2 7.00 -9.34 -5.83
C LEU A 2 5.51 -9.72 -5.79
N THR A 3 4.89 -9.62 -4.61
CA THR A 3 3.51 -10.03 -4.36
C THR A 3 2.76 -8.94 -3.60
N VAL A 4 1.43 -9.02 -3.64
CA VAL A 4 0.51 -8.15 -2.87
C VAL A 4 -0.40 -9.02 -2.02
N GLN A 5 -0.54 -8.67 -0.74
CA GLN A 5 -1.49 -9.30 0.17
C GLN A 5 -2.93 -8.94 -0.21
N ILE A 6 -3.79 -9.94 -0.38
CA ILE A 6 -5.21 -9.77 -0.73
C ILE A 6 -6.17 -10.32 0.33
N ASP A 7 -5.64 -11.07 1.30
CA ASP A 7 -6.37 -11.62 2.43
C ASP A 7 -5.39 -11.91 3.59
N ASP A 8 -5.89 -12.31 4.75
CA ASP A 8 -5.13 -12.55 5.99
C ASP A 8 -3.95 -13.52 5.82
N CYS A 9 -4.10 -14.52 4.95
CA CYS A 9 -3.11 -15.57 4.70
C CYS A 9 -2.81 -15.75 3.20
N GLN A 10 -3.17 -14.78 2.35
CA GLN A 10 -3.05 -14.90 0.89
C GLN A 10 -2.35 -13.71 0.26
N HIS A 11 -1.36 -14.04 -0.58
CA HIS A 11 -0.70 -13.11 -1.48
C HIS A 11 -0.89 -13.58 -2.93
N ILE A 12 -0.88 -12.63 -3.86
CA ILE A 12 -0.87 -12.92 -5.30
C ILE A 12 0.36 -12.32 -5.95
N MET A 13 0.82 -12.95 -7.03
CA MET A 13 1.66 -12.28 -8.02
C MET A 13 0.80 -11.34 -8.83
N LEU A 14 1.34 -10.18 -9.19
CA LEU A 14 0.63 -9.19 -9.98
C LEU A 14 0.72 -9.54 -11.47
N ASP A 15 -0.41 -9.41 -12.17
CA ASP A 15 -0.51 -9.50 -13.61
C ASP A 15 -1.21 -8.23 -14.14
N PRO A 16 -0.63 -7.52 -15.12
CA PRO A 16 0.65 -7.80 -15.79
C PRO A 16 1.87 -7.64 -14.88
N GLU A 17 2.93 -8.41 -15.17
CA GLU A 17 4.14 -8.52 -14.34
C GLU A 17 4.76 -7.16 -13.96
N PHE A 18 4.70 -6.17 -14.85
CA PHE A 18 5.29 -4.85 -14.60
C PHE A 18 4.68 -4.12 -13.38
N LEU A 19 3.50 -4.52 -12.91
CA LEU A 19 2.88 -3.95 -11.71
C LEU A 19 3.69 -4.23 -10.44
N GLN A 20 4.55 -5.25 -10.44
CA GLN A 20 5.44 -5.57 -9.32
C GLN A 20 6.54 -4.51 -9.08
N TYR A 21 6.75 -3.60 -10.04
CA TYR A 21 7.75 -2.54 -9.95
C TYR A 21 7.22 -1.23 -9.34
N LEU A 22 5.93 -1.17 -8.99
CA LEU A 22 5.38 0.01 -8.32
C LEU A 22 6.03 0.20 -6.95
N ASN A 23 6.65 1.37 -6.76
CA ASN A 23 7.30 1.71 -5.51
C ASN A 23 6.33 2.25 -4.46
N HIS A 24 6.83 2.30 -3.23
CA HIS A 24 6.12 2.94 -2.13
C HIS A 24 6.18 4.47 -2.23
N SER A 25 5.05 5.12 -1.96
CA SER A 25 5.04 6.54 -1.56
C SER A 25 4.09 6.76 -0.37
N CYS A 26 4.49 7.63 0.56
CA CYS A 26 3.60 8.10 1.64
C CYS A 26 2.53 9.09 1.11
N ALA A 27 2.70 9.60 -0.11
CA ALA A 27 1.70 10.36 -0.86
C ALA A 27 1.49 9.68 -2.24
N PRO A 28 0.81 8.53 -2.28
CA PRO A 28 0.66 7.73 -3.51
C PRO A 28 -0.28 8.38 -4.52
N ASN A 29 -0.18 7.97 -5.78
CA ASN A 29 -1.10 8.36 -6.86
C ASN A 29 -1.95 7.20 -7.39
N VAL A 30 -1.69 5.96 -6.97
CA VAL A 30 -2.50 4.78 -7.27
C VAL A 30 -2.79 3.94 -6.02
N PHE A 31 -3.86 3.15 -6.10
CA PHE A 31 -4.31 2.23 -5.04
C PHE A 31 -4.67 0.87 -5.64
N PHE A 32 -4.22 -0.21 -5.01
CA PHE A 32 -4.63 -1.57 -5.34
C PHE A 32 -5.99 -1.87 -4.70
N ALA A 33 -7.06 -1.76 -5.48
CA ALA A 33 -8.40 -2.19 -5.07
C ALA A 33 -8.51 -3.70 -5.26
N VAL A 34 -7.92 -4.47 -4.33
CA VAL A 34 -7.74 -5.93 -4.46
C VAL A 34 -9.05 -6.71 -4.59
N SER A 35 -10.13 -6.26 -3.94
CA SER A 35 -11.46 -6.88 -4.06
C SER A 35 -12.03 -6.77 -5.49
N ASP A 36 -11.76 -5.65 -6.16
CA ASP A 36 -12.17 -5.38 -7.55
C ASP A 36 -11.17 -5.94 -8.58
N ARG A 37 -9.98 -6.37 -8.13
CA ARG A 37 -8.83 -6.75 -8.96
C ARG A 37 -8.41 -5.66 -9.96
N VAL A 38 -8.40 -4.40 -9.52
CA VAL A 38 -7.95 -3.27 -10.34
C VAL A 38 -6.92 -2.41 -9.63
N LEU A 39 -6.05 -1.78 -10.42
CA LEU A 39 -5.25 -0.64 -9.98
C LEU A 39 -6.02 0.64 -10.28
N ARG A 40 -6.33 1.42 -9.24
CA ARG A 40 -7.15 2.63 -9.35
C ARG A 40 -6.28 3.88 -9.20
N ALA A 41 -6.40 4.82 -10.13
CA ALA A 41 -5.80 6.14 -9.98
C ALA A 41 -6.51 6.93 -8.86
N MET A 42 -5.72 7.51 -7.96
CA MET A 42 -6.21 8.36 -6.86
C MET A 42 -6.20 9.84 -7.23
N THR A 43 -5.34 10.21 -8.19
CA THR A 43 -5.15 11.57 -8.69
C THR A 43 -5.06 11.57 -10.22
N LYS A 44 -5.00 12.75 -10.83
CA LYS A 44 -4.64 12.86 -12.24
C LYS A 44 -3.14 12.58 -12.38
N ILE A 45 -2.79 11.55 -13.15
CA ILE A 45 -1.41 11.12 -13.38
C ILE A 45 -0.93 11.70 -14.70
N LYS A 46 0.21 12.39 -14.69
CA LYS A 46 0.81 12.97 -15.91
C LYS A 46 1.64 11.92 -16.66
N ILE A 47 1.85 12.15 -17.95
CA ILE A 47 2.78 11.33 -18.75
C ILE A 47 4.18 11.39 -18.12
N GLY A 48 4.77 10.22 -17.87
CA GLY A 48 6.09 10.08 -17.25
C GLY A 48 6.09 10.20 -15.73
N GLU A 49 4.94 10.42 -15.09
CA GLU A 49 4.83 10.39 -13.64
C GLU A 49 4.91 8.93 -13.13
N GLU A 50 5.75 8.68 -12.13
CA GLU A 50 5.89 7.37 -11.52
C GLU A 50 4.60 6.95 -10.82
N LEU A 51 4.17 5.70 -11.03
CA LEU A 51 3.07 5.11 -10.28
C LEU A 51 3.59 4.61 -8.94
N THR A 52 3.01 5.11 -7.86
CA THR A 52 3.38 4.71 -6.50
C THR A 52 2.14 4.42 -5.67
N PHE A 53 2.26 3.45 -4.76
CA PHE A 53 1.18 3.08 -3.85
C PHE A 53 1.65 3.05 -2.41
N PHE A 54 0.72 3.16 -1.49
CA PHE A 54 1.02 3.08 -0.07
C PHE A 54 1.07 1.61 0.35
N TYR A 55 2.25 1.00 0.47
CA TYR A 55 2.36 -0.44 0.80
C TYR A 55 1.50 -0.90 2.00
N PRO A 56 1.42 -0.14 3.13
CA PRO A 56 0.53 -0.51 4.24
C PRO A 56 -0.97 -0.52 3.90
N SER A 57 -1.38 -0.06 2.71
CA SER A 57 -2.76 -0.18 2.24
C SER A 57 -3.15 -1.61 1.90
N THR A 58 -2.20 -2.48 1.57
CA THR A 58 -2.42 -3.91 1.30
C THR A 58 -1.67 -4.80 2.27
N GLU A 59 -0.51 -4.37 2.78
CA GLU A 59 0.35 -5.20 3.62
C GLU A 59 0.07 -4.95 5.11
N TRP A 60 -0.39 -5.97 5.84
CA TRP A 60 -0.61 -5.88 7.28
C TRP A 60 0.70 -5.80 8.05
N SER A 61 1.59 -6.76 7.80
CA SER A 61 2.92 -6.84 8.39
C SER A 61 3.88 -7.37 7.34
N MET A 62 4.88 -6.57 7.00
CA MET A 62 5.85 -6.92 5.98
C MET A 62 7.00 -7.73 6.58
N ASP A 63 7.53 -8.71 5.84
CA ASP A 63 8.68 -9.53 6.28
C ASP A 63 9.92 -8.71 6.64
N ARG A 64 10.13 -7.60 5.91
CA ARG A 64 11.27 -6.70 6.07
C ARG A 64 10.84 -5.25 5.84
N GLY A 65 10.82 -4.49 6.93
CA GLY A 65 10.67 -3.05 6.83
C GLY A 65 11.82 -2.38 6.08
N PHE A 66 11.59 -1.15 5.62
CA PHE A 66 12.62 -0.34 4.96
C PHE A 66 12.50 1.14 5.35
N ASP A 67 13.62 1.85 5.24
CA ASP A 67 13.65 3.30 5.37
C ASP A 67 13.17 3.94 4.06
N CYS A 68 12.12 4.72 4.17
CA CYS A 68 11.41 5.33 3.07
C CYS A 68 12.15 6.57 2.57
N ILE A 69 12.41 6.57 1.26
CA ILE A 69 13.06 7.66 0.55
C ILE A 69 12.12 8.30 -0.48
N CYS A 70 10.80 8.22 -0.27
CA CYS A 70 9.80 8.74 -1.24
C CYS A 70 9.76 10.27 -1.37
N GLN A 71 10.45 11.00 -0.46
CA GLN A 71 10.57 12.48 -0.46
C GLN A 71 9.24 13.25 -0.38
N SER A 72 8.11 12.60 -0.12
CA SER A 72 6.85 13.29 0.13
C SER A 72 6.95 14.17 1.39
N LYS A 73 6.24 15.30 1.41
CA LYS A 73 6.22 16.22 2.56
C LYS A 73 5.83 15.54 3.88
N ASP A 74 4.91 14.59 3.82
CA ASP A 74 4.41 13.83 4.96
C ASP A 74 4.99 12.40 5.03
N CYS A 75 6.28 12.25 4.68
CA CYS A 75 6.96 10.95 4.71
C CYS A 75 6.93 10.34 6.13
N LEU A 76 6.58 9.06 6.24
CA LEU A 76 6.46 8.35 7.52
C LEU A 76 7.81 7.80 8.04
N GLY A 77 8.91 8.01 7.33
CA GLY A 77 10.24 7.52 7.72
C GLY A 77 10.40 6.04 7.44
N THR A 78 9.92 5.14 8.30
CA THR A 78 10.11 3.68 8.13
C THR A 78 8.79 2.99 7.83
N ILE A 79 8.77 2.09 6.84
CA ILE A 79 7.57 1.36 6.39
C ILE A 79 7.71 -0.11 6.74
N ARG A 80 6.69 -0.66 7.40
CA ARG A 80 6.67 -2.05 7.92
C ARG A 80 5.34 -2.79 7.75
N GLY A 81 4.36 -2.15 7.11
CA GLY A 81 2.97 -2.62 7.04
C GLY A 81 2.03 -1.90 8.01
N ALA A 82 0.72 -2.11 7.84
CA ALA A 82 -0.34 -1.39 8.55
C ALA A 82 -0.29 -1.56 10.06
N ALA A 83 0.09 -2.74 10.56
CA ALA A 83 0.11 -3.07 11.98
C ALA A 83 0.98 -2.12 12.82
N TYR A 84 2.00 -1.53 12.18
CA TYR A 84 3.01 -0.69 12.84
C TYR A 84 2.72 0.80 12.76
N LEU A 85 1.63 1.19 12.09
CA LEU A 85 1.22 2.59 12.00
C LEU A 85 0.10 2.89 13.01
N PRO A 86 0.07 4.13 13.54
CA PRO A 86 -1.02 4.55 14.42
C PRO A 86 -2.29 4.80 13.59
N LEU A 87 -3.45 4.57 14.21
CA LEU A 87 -4.74 4.60 13.51
C LEU A 87 -5.03 5.97 12.87
N ASN A 88 -4.65 7.07 13.53
CA ASN A 88 -4.83 8.43 13.02
C ASN A 88 -4.02 8.74 11.74
N ILE A 89 -2.99 7.93 11.45
CA ILE A 89 -2.25 8.00 10.18
C ILE A 89 -2.96 7.13 9.14
N LEU A 90 -3.32 5.89 9.50
CA LEU A 90 -3.99 4.95 8.59
C LEU A 90 -5.32 5.47 8.07
N THR A 91 -6.09 6.21 8.88
CA THR A 91 -7.38 6.80 8.45
C THR A 91 -7.25 7.86 7.36
N LYS A 92 -6.03 8.33 7.04
CA LYS A 92 -5.76 9.26 5.93
C LYS A 92 -5.64 8.55 4.58
N TYR A 93 -5.56 7.21 4.56
CA TYR A 93 -5.31 6.42 3.35
C TYR A 93 -6.52 5.58 2.96
N GLN A 94 -6.60 5.25 1.67
CA GLN A 94 -7.43 4.13 1.22
C GLN A 94 -6.73 2.83 1.61
N LEU A 95 -7.45 1.93 2.27
CA LEU A 95 -6.95 0.64 2.74
C LEU A 95 -7.78 -0.47 2.10
N ALA A 96 -7.13 -1.56 1.72
CA ALA A 96 -7.81 -2.77 1.26
C ALA A 96 -8.70 -3.35 2.36
N GLU A 97 -9.73 -4.09 1.95
CA GLU A 97 -10.77 -4.59 2.84
C GLU A 97 -10.20 -5.44 3.98
N HIS A 98 -9.28 -6.36 3.69
CA HIS A 98 -8.64 -7.21 4.70
C HIS A 98 -7.84 -6.39 5.73
N ILE A 99 -7.24 -5.28 5.32
CA ILE A 99 -6.56 -4.36 6.26
C ILE A 99 -7.57 -3.68 7.17
N GLN A 100 -8.69 -3.18 6.62
CA GLN A 100 -9.75 -2.57 7.43
C GLN A 100 -10.33 -3.57 8.44
N GLN A 101 -10.62 -4.79 8.00
CA GLN A 101 -11.13 -5.86 8.87
C GLN A 101 -10.15 -6.18 10.01
N ARG A 102 -8.84 -6.20 9.75
CA ARG A 102 -7.83 -6.39 10.80
C ARG A 102 -7.74 -5.22 11.78
N LEU A 103 -7.91 -3.99 11.31
CA LEU A 103 -7.93 -2.82 12.20
C LEU A 103 -9.08 -2.87 13.19
N VAL A 104 -10.25 -3.37 12.79
CA VAL A 104 -11.40 -3.56 13.70
C VAL A 104 -11.13 -4.61 14.77
N LYS A 105 -10.34 -5.65 14.44
CA LYS A 105 -9.96 -6.72 15.37
C LYS A 105 -8.76 -6.36 16.26
N ARG A 106 -8.14 -5.20 16.05
CA ARG A 106 -6.99 -4.74 16.85
C ARG A 106 -7.50 -4.38 18.26
N PRO A 107 -6.97 -5.02 19.32
CA PRO A 107 -7.32 -4.66 20.70
C PRO A 107 -6.88 -3.23 21.05
#